data_AF-A0A7K0A2W9-F1
#
_entry.id   AF-A0A7K0A2W9-F1
#
_cell.length_a   1.000
_cell.length_b   1.000
_cell.length_c   1.000
_cell.angle_alpha   90.00
_cell.angle_beta   90.00
_cell.angle_gamma   90.00
#
_symmetry.space_group_name_H-M   'P 1'
#
loop_
_entity.id
_entity.type
_entity.pdbx_description
1 polymer ?
#
loop_
_entity_poly.entity_id
_entity_poly.type
_entity_poly.pdbx_seq_one_letter_code
_entity_poly.pdbx_strand_id
1 'polypeptide(L)'
;MSFISEFGDASASEIAEQMPISRQAIVKHLAALADVGLVSAEREGRQVRYRLTPEPLNEATRWIAKVGAEWDDRLRALERMLGRRRR
;
A
#
# COMPACT_ATOMS: atom_id res chain seq x y z
N MET A 1 2.04 8.31 -5.27
CA MET A 1 2.51 6.97 -4.79
C MET A 1 1.69 5.86 -5.45
N SER A 2 1.42 5.94 -6.76
CA SER A 2 0.65 4.94 -7.51
C SER A 2 1.07 4.99 -8.97
N PHE A 3 2.28 4.50 -9.25
CA PHE A 3 2.86 4.57 -10.60
C PHE A 3 2.60 3.30 -11.41
N ILE A 4 2.66 2.12 -10.75
CA ILE A 4 2.37 0.83 -11.40
C ILE A 4 0.87 0.67 -11.73
N SER A 5 -0.02 1.42 -11.06
CA SER A 5 -1.46 1.40 -11.41
C SER A 5 -1.76 2.07 -12.74
N GLU A 6 -0.90 2.99 -13.19
CA GLU A 6 -1.13 3.82 -14.38
C GLU A 6 -0.66 3.14 -15.67
N PHE A 7 0.20 2.11 -15.57
CA PHE A 7 0.82 1.44 -16.72
C PHE A 7 0.42 -0.04 -16.91
N GLY A 8 -0.45 -0.59 -16.05
CA GLY A 8 -0.67 -2.04 -16.04
C GLY A 8 0.63 -2.78 -15.69
N ASP A 9 1.06 -3.70 -16.55
CA ASP A 9 2.23 -4.54 -16.31
C ASP A 9 3.52 -3.87 -16.81
N ALA A 10 4.45 -3.56 -15.90
CA ALA A 10 5.69 -2.85 -16.22
C ALA A 10 6.94 -3.65 -15.82
N SER A 11 8.01 -3.53 -16.60
CA SER A 11 9.32 -4.08 -16.28
C SER A 11 10.10 -3.18 -15.32
N ALA A 12 11.10 -3.75 -14.62
CA ALA A 12 11.97 -2.97 -13.74
C ALA A 12 12.77 -1.89 -14.48
N SER A 13 13.01 -2.05 -15.79
CA SER A 13 13.69 -1.04 -16.60
C SER A 13 12.78 0.15 -16.91
N GLU A 14 11.53 -0.11 -17.31
CA GLU A 14 10.52 0.94 -17.55
C GLU A 14 10.20 1.73 -16.28
N ILE A 15 10.18 1.06 -15.12
CA ILE A 15 10.01 1.73 -13.82
C ILE A 15 11.25 2.60 -13.48
N ALA A 16 12.45 2.15 -13.84
CA ALA A 16 13.70 2.87 -13.55
C ALA A 16 13.86 4.15 -14.36
N GLU A 17 13.32 4.21 -15.58
CA GLU A 17 13.35 5.41 -16.41
C GLU A 17 12.58 6.59 -15.78
N GLN A 18 11.66 6.31 -14.85
CA GLN A 18 10.74 7.29 -14.28
C GLN A 18 11.01 7.59 -12.80
N MET A 19 12.11 7.04 -12.26
CA MET A 19 12.43 7.11 -10.84
C MET A 19 13.86 7.60 -10.65
N PRO A 20 14.12 8.52 -9.69
CA PRO A 20 15.47 8.99 -9.38
C PRO A 20 16.25 7.97 -8.51
N ILE A 21 16.09 6.67 -8.76
CA ILE A 21 16.79 5.59 -8.06
C ILE A 21 17.27 4.53 -9.04
N SER A 22 18.29 3.77 -8.64
CA SER A 22 18.88 2.77 -9.54
C SER A 22 17.92 1.61 -9.83
N ARG A 23 18.04 1.04 -11.03
CA ARG A 23 17.32 -0.19 -11.41
C ARG A 23 17.55 -1.33 -10.40
N GLN A 24 18.74 -1.43 -9.81
CA GLN A 24 19.04 -2.46 -8.82
C GLN A 24 18.28 -2.24 -7.51
N ALA A 25 18.13 -0.99 -7.07
CA ALA A 25 17.27 -0.66 -5.93
C ALA A 25 15.80 -0.99 -6.23
N ILE A 26 15.32 -0.67 -7.43
CA ILE A 26 13.95 -0.99 -7.87
C ILE A 26 13.70 -2.50 -7.84
N VAL A 27 14.60 -3.31 -8.41
CA VAL A 27 14.47 -4.78 -8.37
C VAL A 27 14.41 -5.28 -6.93
N LYS A 28 15.23 -4.73 -6.03
CA LYS A 28 15.20 -5.09 -4.60
C LYS A 28 13.84 -4.77 -3.96
N HIS A 29 13.28 -3.60 -4.25
CA HIS A 29 11.96 -3.22 -3.75
C HIS A 29 10.85 -4.10 -4.34
N LEU A 30 10.88 -4.38 -5.64
CA LEU A 30 9.89 -5.22 -6.30
C LEU A 30 9.93 -6.66 -5.78
N ALA A 31 11.12 -7.21 -5.50
CA ALA A 31 11.26 -8.51 -4.85
C ALA A 31 10.64 -8.50 -3.45
N ALA A 32 10.95 -7.51 -2.62
CA ALA A 32 10.38 -7.39 -1.29
C ALA A 32 8.85 -7.23 -1.30
N LEU A 33 8.30 -6.52 -2.30
CA LEU A 33 6.85 -6.39 -2.49
C LEU A 33 6.21 -7.69 -2.99
N ALA A 34 6.91 -8.44 -3.84
CA ALA A 34 6.43 -9.74 -4.31
C ALA A 34 6.41 -10.79 -3.19
N ASP A 35 7.40 -10.77 -2.29
CA ASP A 35 7.46 -11.67 -1.12
C ASP A 35 6.23 -11.54 -0.21
N VAL A 36 5.69 -10.32 -0.09
CA VAL A 36 4.46 -10.04 0.69
C VAL A 36 3.20 -10.03 -0.18
N GLY A 37 3.31 -10.42 -1.45
CA GLY A 37 2.21 -10.53 -2.40
C GLY A 37 1.63 -9.20 -2.88
N LEU A 38 2.25 -8.05 -2.57
CA LEU A 38 1.79 -6.72 -3.00
C LEU A 38 2.04 -6.42 -4.48
N VAL A 39 2.92 -7.21 -5.09
CA VAL A 39 3.21 -7.19 -6.52
C VAL A 39 3.27 -8.63 -7.00
N SER A 40 2.71 -8.92 -8.17
CA SER A 40 2.96 -10.17 -8.90
C SER A 40 4.05 -9.95 -9.95
N ALA A 41 4.86 -10.99 -10.18
CA ALA A 41 5.94 -10.97 -11.16
C ALA A 41 5.72 -12.10 -12.17
N GLU A 42 5.61 -11.74 -13.45
CA GLU A 42 5.42 -12.68 -14.55
C GLU A 42 6.55 -12.53 -15.56
N ARG A 43 7.08 -13.65 -16.05
CA ARG A 43 8.18 -13.64 -17.01
C ARG A 43 7.62 -13.62 -18.43
N GLU A 44 7.84 -12.51 -19.14
CA GLU A 44 7.49 -12.38 -20.55
C GLU A 44 8.78 -12.37 -21.40
N GLY A 45 9.11 -13.53 -21.96
CA GLY A 45 10.33 -13.76 -22.72
C GLY A 45 11.61 -13.53 -21.90
N ARG A 46 12.34 -12.44 -22.21
CA ARG A 46 13.58 -12.04 -21.54
C ARG A 46 13.36 -11.03 -20.41
N GLN A 47 12.14 -10.52 -20.24
CA GLN A 47 11.83 -9.50 -19.24
C GLN A 47 10.92 -10.08 -18.15
N VAL A 48 10.98 -9.49 -16.95
CA VAL A 48 10.03 -9.75 -15.87
C VAL A 48 9.13 -8.54 -15.80
N ARG A 49 7.82 -8.77 -15.94
CA ARG A 49 6.77 -7.79 -15.76
C ARG A 49 6.22 -7.87 -14.35
N TYR A 50 5.93 -6.70 -13.78
CA TYR A 50 5.42 -6.53 -12.45
C TYR A 50 4.04 -5.89 -12.50
N ARG A 51 3.10 -6.43 -11.73
CA ARG A 51 1.73 -5.93 -11.60
C ARG A 51 1.40 -5.72 -10.13
N LEU A 52 0.76 -4.62 -9.78
CA LEU A 52 0.28 -4.40 -8.41
C LEU A 52 -0.84 -5.38 -8.05
N THR A 53 -0.76 -5.89 -6.83
CA THR A 53 -1.78 -6.74 -6.22
C THR A 53 -2.24 -6.03 -4.95
N PRO A 54 -3.30 -5.21 -5.00
CA PRO A 54 -3.74 -4.43 -3.84
C PRO A 54 -4.41 -5.29 -2.76
N GLU A 55 -4.82 -6.52 -3.07
CA GLU A 55 -5.59 -7.40 -2.18
C GLU A 55 -4.97 -7.62 -0.79
N PRO A 56 -3.64 -7.83 -0.64
CA PRO A 56 -3.02 -8.01 0.68
C PRO A 56 -3.10 -6.77 1.57
N LEU A 57 -3.26 -5.56 1.01
CA LEU A 57 -3.46 -4.34 1.80
C LEU A 57 -4.86 -4.25 2.42
N ASN A 58 -5.82 -5.04 1.93
CA ASN A 58 -7.19 -4.97 2.42
C ASN A 58 -7.28 -5.36 3.90
N GLU A 59 -6.49 -6.34 4.34
CA GLU A 59 -6.48 -6.76 5.74
C GLU A 59 -5.95 -5.65 6.65
N ALA A 60 -4.81 -5.07 6.29
CA ALA A 60 -4.24 -3.94 7.02
C ALA A 60 -5.21 -2.76 7.06
N THR A 61 -5.83 -2.41 5.93
CA THR A 61 -6.82 -1.33 5.83
C THR A 61 -8.02 -1.59 6.74
N ARG A 62 -8.56 -2.82 6.74
CA ARG A 62 -9.67 -3.20 7.63
C ARG A 62 -9.29 -3.09 9.11
N TRP A 63 -8.09 -3.53 9.46
CA TRP A 63 -7.60 -3.45 10.83
C TRP A 63 -7.43 -1.99 11.29
N ILE A 64 -6.81 -1.15 10.46
CA ILE A 64 -6.66 0.29 10.73
C ILE A 64 -8.03 0.95 10.93
N ALA A 65 -8.99 0.66 10.03
CA ALA A 65 -10.34 1.21 10.12
C ALA A 65 -11.05 0.80 11.43
N LYS A 66 -10.89 -0.45 11.85
CA LYS A 66 -11.44 -0.95 13.12
C LYS A 66 -10.85 -0.18 14.31
N VAL A 67 -9.53 -0.04 14.37
CA VAL A 67 -8.86 0.69 15.46
C VAL A 67 -9.31 2.15 15.47
N GLY A 68 -9.44 2.78 14.30
CA GLY A 68 -9.98 4.14 14.17
C GLY A 68 -11.38 4.28 14.76
N ALA A 69 -12.29 3.36 14.42
CA ALA A 69 -13.65 3.37 14.95
C ALA A 69 -13.70 3.23 16.49
N GLU A 70 -12.85 2.38 17.08
CA GLU A 70 -12.75 2.26 18.53
C GLU A 70 -12.27 3.56 19.20
N TRP A 71 -11.35 4.28 18.55
CA TRP A 71 -10.90 5.58 19.03
C TRP A 71 -11.99 6.64 18.92
N ASP A 72 -12.73 6.67 17.82
CA ASP A 72 -13.86 7.58 17.62
C ASP A 72 -14.93 7.39 18.71
N ASP A 73 -15.26 6.14 19.05
CA ASP A 73 -16.21 5.83 20.11
C ASP A 73 -15.74 6.30 21.48
N ARG A 74 -14.46 6.10 21.80
CA ARG A 74 -13.84 6.59 23.05
C ARG A 74 -13.86 8.11 23.11
N LEU A 75 -13.54 8.80 22.01
CA LEU A 75 -13.54 10.25 21.93
C LEU A 75 -14.96 10.81 22.10
N ARG A 76 -15.95 10.24 21.42
CA ARG A 76 -17.38 10.61 21.59
C ARG A 76 -17.86 10.40 23.02
N ALA A 77 -17.40 9.35 23.71
CA ALA A 77 -17.74 9.13 25.12
C ALA A 77 -17.17 10.22 26.02
N LEU A 78 -15.92 10.61 25.79
CA LEU A 78 -15.27 11.71 26.51
C LEU A 78 -15.99 13.04 26.27
N GLU A 79 -16.34 13.36 25.02
CA GLU A 79 -17.10 14.56 24.67
C GLU A 79 -18.44 14.64 25.40
N ARG A 80 -19.18 13.52 25.49
CA ARG A 80 -20.44 13.46 26.24
C ARG A 80 -20.24 13.74 27.73
N MET A 81 -19.18 13.22 28.33
CA MET A 81 -18.87 13.45 29.75
C MET A 81 -18.50 14.90 30.02
N LEU A 82 -17.66 15.49 29.16
CA LEU A 82 -17.26 16.90 29.28
C LEU A 82 -18.42 17.85 28.99
N GLY A 83 -19.28 17.53 28.03
CA GLY A 83 -20.50 18.31 27.72
C GLY A 83 -21.53 18.29 28.85
N ARG A 84 -21.64 17.18 29.61
CA ARG A 84 -22.50 17.10 30.81
C ARG A 84 -21.99 17.95 31.97
N ARG A 85 -20.68 18.15 32.10
CA ARG A 85 -20.07 18.90 33.22
C ARG A 85 -20.14 20.42 33.05
N ARG A 86 -20.54 20.91 31.86
CA ARG A 86 -20.70 22.33 31.53
C ARG A 86 -22.13 22.87 31.67
N ARG A 87 -23.06 22.07 32.22
CA ARG A 87 -24.43 22.48 32.56
C ARG A 87 -24.65 22.41 34.07
#